data_AF-A0A389MPE5-F1
#
_entry.id   AF-A0A389MPE5-F1
#
_cell.length_a   1.000
_cell.length_b   1.000
_cell.length_c   1.000
_cell.angle_alpha   90.00
_cell.angle_beta   90.00
_cell.angle_gamma   90.00
#
_symmetry.space_group_name_H-M   'P 1'
#
loop_
_entity.id
_entity.type
_entity.pdbx_description
1 polymer ?
#
loop_
_entity_poly.entity_id
_entity_poly.type
_entity_poly.pdbx_seq_one_letter_code
_entity_poly.pdbx_strand_id
1 'polypeptide(L)' 'MTAVAVVDLQQARDARAGASFEAYAAALKQAQASGNIVDMAAAVRAFDDFMRRAGLSEKHRREMLG' A
#
# COMPACT_ATOMS: atom_id res chain seq x y z
N MET A 1 -18.90 -22.96 24.94
CA MET A 1 -18.00 -22.84 23.78
C MET A 1 -18.20 -21.47 23.17
N THR A 2 -17.47 -20.48 23.66
CA THR A 2 -17.50 -19.12 23.10
C THR A 2 -16.63 -19.17 21.86
N ALA A 3 -17.26 -19.33 20.69
CA ALA A 3 -16.60 -19.14 19.42
C ALA A 3 -16.16 -17.67 19.38
N VAL A 4 -14.95 -17.39 19.85
CA VAL A 4 -14.25 -16.17 19.54
C VAL A 4 -14.15 -16.21 18.04
N ALA A 5 -15.02 -15.46 17.36
CA ALA A 5 -14.87 -15.18 15.95
C ALA A 5 -13.48 -14.55 15.84
N VAL A 6 -12.52 -15.38 15.46
CA VAL A 6 -11.30 -14.91 14.84
C VAL A 6 -11.81 -14.32 13.53
N VAL A 7 -12.35 -13.09 13.62
CA VAL A 7 -12.47 -12.21 12.49
C VAL A 7 -11.09 -12.25 11.90
N ASP A 8 -10.99 -12.81 10.70
CA ASP A 8 -9.72 -13.12 10.08
C ASP A 8 -9.00 -11.79 9.84
N LEU A 9 -8.21 -11.40 10.85
CA LEU A 9 -7.47 -10.14 10.86
C LEU A 9 -6.45 -10.12 9.72
N GLN A 10 -6.10 -11.31 9.21
CA GLN A 10 -5.27 -11.47 8.03
C GLN A 10 -6.07 -11.12 6.77
N GLN A 11 -7.27 -11.66 6.56
CA GLN A 11 -8.14 -11.24 5.46
C GLN A 11 -8.42 -9.73 5.47
N ALA A 12 -8.68 -9.15 6.63
CA ALA A 12 -8.90 -7.70 6.75
C ALA A 12 -7.64 -6.87 6.43
N ARG A 13 -6.44 -7.39 6.74
CA ARG A 13 -5.16 -6.78 6.37
C ARG A 13 -4.90 -6.91 4.88
N ASP A 14 -5.15 -8.08 4.31
CA ASP A 14 -4.98 -8.38 2.89
C ASP A 14 -5.91 -7.52 2.04
N ALA A 15 -7.17 -7.37 2.45
CA ALA A 15 -8.13 -6.48 1.79
C ALA A 15 -7.68 -5.00 1.83
N ARG A 16 -7.13 -4.54 2.97
CA ARG A 16 -6.60 -3.17 3.10
C ARG A 16 -5.33 -2.97 2.28
N ALA A 17 -4.46 -3.97 2.21
CA ALA A 17 -3.28 -3.95 1.37
C ALA A 17 -3.67 -3.93 -0.12
N GLY A 18 -4.64 -4.75 -0.53
CA GLY A 18 -5.20 -4.76 -1.88
C GLY A 18 -5.77 -3.40 -2.30
N ALA A 19 -6.61 -2.79 -1.46
CA ALA A 19 -7.15 -1.45 -1.73
C ALA A 19 -6.05 -0.37 -1.85
N SER A 20 -4.97 -0.50 -1.08
CA SER A 20 -3.85 0.45 -1.13
C SER A 20 -2.97 0.22 -2.36
N PHE A 21 -2.83 -1.02 -2.80
CA PHE A 21 -2.17 -1.37 -4.05
C PHE A 21 -2.94 -0.84 -5.26
N GLU A 22 -4.27 -0.96 -5.27
CA GLU A 22 -5.11 -0.38 -6.34
C GLU A 22 -4.98 1.14 -6.41
N ALA A 23 -4.98 1.82 -5.26
CA ALA A 23 -4.75 3.26 -5.19
C ALA A 23 -3.38 3.66 -5.73
N TYR A 24 -2.33 2.90 -5.40
CA TYR A 24 -1.00 3.07 -5.98
C TYR A 24 -0.98 2.85 -7.49
N ALA A 25 -1.59 1.77 -7.99
CA ALA A 25 -1.62 1.45 -9.41
C ALA A 25 -2.34 2.53 -10.23
N ALA A 26 -3.45 3.06 -9.71
CA ALA A 26 -4.17 4.17 -10.33
C ALA A 26 -3.32 5.45 -10.37
N ALA A 27 -2.68 5.81 -9.23
CA ALA A 27 -1.81 6.98 -9.14
C ALA A 27 -0.58 6.84 -10.05
N LEU A 28 0.01 5.66 -10.16
CA LEU A 28 1.14 5.39 -11.05
C LEU A 28 0.74 5.53 -12.52
N LYS A 29 -0.42 4.99 -12.91
CA LYS A 29 -0.94 5.14 -14.28
C LYS A 29 -1.17 6.61 -14.64
N GLN A 30 -1.70 7.40 -13.71
CA GLN A 30 -1.88 8.83 -13.90
C GLN A 30 -0.54 9.58 -13.97
N ALA A 31 0.42 9.25 -13.10
CA ALA A 31 1.76 9.82 -13.13
C ALA A 31 2.50 9.54 -14.45
N GLN A 32 2.38 8.31 -14.97
CA GLN A 32 2.96 7.92 -16.25
C GLN A 32 2.30 8.65 -17.43
N ALA A 33 0.98 8.83 -17.40
CA ALA A 33 0.25 9.52 -18.46
C ALA A 33 0.49 11.03 -18.47
N SER A 34 0.61 11.65 -17.29
CA SER A 34 0.76 13.11 -17.15
C SER A 34 2.20 13.59 -17.29
N GLY A 35 3.17 12.78 -16.87
CA GLY A 35 4.58 13.19 -16.78
C GLY A 35 4.84 14.30 -15.75
N ASN A 36 3.84 14.66 -14.94
CA ASN A 36 3.94 15.75 -13.98
C ASN A 36 4.57 15.28 -12.67
N ILE A 37 5.44 16.11 -12.09
CA ILE A 37 6.09 15.84 -10.81
C ILE A 37 5.07 15.72 -9.66
N VAL A 38 3.96 16.48 -9.72
CA VAL A 38 2.90 16.42 -8.70
C VAL A 38 2.21 15.05 -8.71
N ASP A 39 1.89 14.53 -9.88
CA ASP A 39 1.26 13.22 -10.05
C ASP A 39 2.24 12.08 -9.67
N MET A 40 3.53 12.22 -10.01
CA MET A 40 4.57 11.31 -9.54
C MET A 40 4.71 11.31 -8.01
N ALA A 41 4.65 12.47 -7.36
CA ALA A 41 4.69 12.57 -5.90
C ALA A 41 3.46 11.91 -5.25
N ALA A 42 2.29 12.00 -5.89
CA ALA A 42 1.09 11.30 -5.44
C ALA A 42 1.24 9.77 -5.53
N ALA A 43 1.82 9.25 -6.62
CA ALA A 43 2.09 7.82 -6.79
C ALA A 43 3.08 7.30 -5.73
N VAL A 44 4.15 8.04 -5.42
CA VAL A 44 5.11 7.67 -4.36
C VAL A 44 4.46 7.63 -2.98
N ARG A 45 3.58 8.58 -2.66
CA ARG A 45 2.85 8.59 -1.37
C ARG A 45 1.90 7.39 -1.27
N ALA A 46 1.18 7.08 -2.34
CA ALA A 46 0.30 5.91 -2.39
C ALA A 46 1.09 4.59 -2.22
N PHE A 47 2.29 4.52 -2.78
CA PHE A 47 3.19 3.38 -2.58
C PHE A 47 3.68 3.25 -1.13
N ASP A 48 4.08 4.34 -0.48
CA ASP A 48 4.50 4.32 0.93
C ASP A 48 3.34 3.88 1.85
N ASP A 49 2.13 4.35 1.58
CA ASP A 49 0.93 3.92 2.31
C ASP A 49 0.62 2.43 2.12
N PHE A 50 0.77 1.90 0.90
CA PHE A 50 0.68 0.46 0.65
C PHE A 50 1.71 -0.31 1.46
N MET A 51 2.98 0.10 1.40
CA MET A 51 4.08 -0.56 2.10
C MET A 51 3.88 -0.58 3.63
N ARG A 52 3.40 0.52 4.21
CA ARG A 52 3.06 0.59 5.64
C ARG A 52 1.92 -0.35 6.01
N ARG A 53 0.87 -0.43 5.16
CA ARG A 53 -0.32 -1.25 5.41
C ARG A 53 -0.08 -2.73 5.17
N ALA A 54 0.81 -3.08 4.25
CA ALA A 54 1.26 -4.45 3.99
C ALA A 54 2.17 -5.00 5.10
N GLY A 55 2.54 -4.19 6.09
CA GLY A 55 3.34 -4.65 7.24
C GLY A 55 4.84 -4.72 6.98
N LEU A 56 5.33 -4.15 5.88
CA LEU A 56 6.77 -3.96 5.69
C LEU A 56 7.26 -2.91 6.68
N SER A 57 8.03 -3.38 7.67
CA SER A 57 8.62 -2.51 8.67
C SER A 57 9.49 -1.45 7.98
N GLU A 58 9.58 -0.26 8.58
CA GLU A 58 10.40 0.84 8.05
C GLU A 58 11.87 0.43 7.83
N LYS A 59 12.35 -0.56 8.58
CA LYS A 59 13.66 -1.18 8.40
C LYS A 59 13.78 -1.91 7.05
N HIS A 60 12.84 -2.81 6.72
CA HIS A 60 12.84 -3.50 5.41
C HIS A 60 12.65 -2.52 4.25
N ARG A 61 11.91 -1.42 4.45
CA ARG A 61 11.73 -0.37 3.44
C ARG A 61 13.04 0.33 3.09
N ARG A 62 13.86 0.66 4.10
CA ARG A 62 15.19 1.26 3.89
C ARG A 62 16.15 0.30 3.17
N GLU A 63 16.05 -0.99 3.43
CA GLU A 63 16.89 -2.00 2.78
C GLU A 63 16.51 -2.21 1.30
N MET A 64 15.23 -2.07 0.93
CA MET A 64 14.79 -2.19 -0.47
C MET A 64 15.01 -0.94 -1.33
N LEU A 65 15.09 0.24 -0.70
CA LEU A 65 15.30 1.54 -1.37
C LEU A 65 16.75 2.05 -1.27
N GLY A 66 17.63 1.28 -0.64
CA GLY A 66 19.06 1.58 -0.46
C GLY A 66 19.93 1.05 -1.59
#